data_AF-A0A5C1Q1G8-F1
#
_entry.id   AF-A0A5C1Q1G8-F1
#
_cell.length_a   1.000
_cell.length_b   1.000
_cell.length_c   1.000
_cell.angle_alpha   90.00
_cell.angle_beta   90.00
_cell.angle_gamma   90.00
#
_symmetry.space_group_name_H-M   'P 1'
#
loop_
_entity.id
_entity.type
_entity.pdbx_description
1 polymer ?
#
loop_
_entity_poly.entity_id
_entity_poly.type
_entity_poly.pdbx_seq_one_letter_code
_entity_poly.pdbx_strand_id
1 'polypeptide(L)' 'MIICLCHRVSDRDIRTAVQSGTLSFDLLQDETGVSTGCGRCHDCAREVFDGAVTARGGCSTAALTALMAPAGLSAR' A
#
# COMPACT_ATOMS: atom_id res chain seq x y z
N MET A 1 -8.09 -12.81 5.00
CA MET A 1 -9.20 -13.42 4.22
C MET A 1 -8.71 -13.71 2.80
N ILE A 2 -9.16 -14.78 2.14
CA ILE A 2 -8.89 -14.98 0.71
C ILE A 2 -9.79 -14.05 -0.10
N ILE A 3 -9.19 -13.26 -0.99
CA ILE A 3 -9.88 -12.30 -1.85
C ILE A 3 -10.07 -12.89 -3.24
N CYS A 4 -9.02 -13.47 -3.83
CA CYS A 4 -9.07 -14.11 -5.14
C CYS A 4 -8.86 -15.62 -5.01
N LEU A 5 -9.89 -16.40 -5.36
CA LEU A 5 -9.81 -17.87 -5.36
C LEU A 5 -9.00 -18.42 -6.55
N CYS A 6 -9.08 -17.78 -7.72
CA CYS A 6 -8.38 -18.23 -8.94
C CYS A 6 -6.86 -18.29 -8.73
N HIS A 7 -6.32 -17.24 -8.10
CA HIS A 7 -4.87 -17.04 -7.94
C HIS A 7 -4.42 -17.13 -6.47
N ARG A 8 -5.33 -17.53 -5.58
CA ARG A 8 -5.10 -17.69 -4.13
C ARG A 8 -4.51 -16.44 -3.45
N VAL A 9 -4.99 -15.27 -3.83
CA VAL A 9 -4.54 -14.00 -3.26
C VAL A 9 -5.39 -13.66 -2.03
N SER A 10 -4.75 -13.39 -0.91
CA SER A 10 -5.39 -12.96 0.34
C SER A 10 -5.30 -11.44 0.55
N ASP A 11 -6.14 -10.92 1.46
CA ASP A 11 -6.08 -9.53 1.93
C ASP A 11 -4.67 -9.17 2.44
N ARG A 12 -4.00 -10.11 3.13
CA ARG A 12 -2.62 -9.92 3.59
C ARG A 12 -1.65 -9.77 2.43
N ASP A 13 -1.82 -10.53 1.36
CA ASP A 13 -0.92 -10.46 0.19
C ASP A 13 -1.07 -9.10 -0.49
N ILE A 14 -2.31 -8.61 -0.67
CA ILE A 14 -2.57 -7.27 -1.22
C ILE A 14 -1.93 -6.19 -0.35
N ARG A 15 -2.16 -6.22 0.98
CA ARG A 15 -1.57 -5.23 1.89
C ARG A 15 -0.05 -5.28 1.92
N THR A 16 0.54 -6.48 1.84
CA THR A 16 1.99 -6.67 1.82
C THR A 16 2.58 -6.14 0.50
N ALA A 17 1.97 -6.47 -0.64
CA ALA A 17 2.38 -5.95 -1.95
C ALA A 17 2.33 -4.43 -1.96
N VAL A 18 1.23 -3.86 -1.45
CA VAL A 18 1.14 -2.43 -1.19
C VAL A 18 2.34 -2.05 -0.37
N GLN A 19 2.49 -2.44 0.91
CA GLN A 19 3.59 -2.08 1.83
C GLN A 19 5.02 -2.22 1.26
N SER A 20 5.26 -3.13 0.32
CA SER A 20 6.53 -3.30 -0.38
C SER A 20 6.80 -2.29 -1.49
N GLY A 21 5.78 -1.59 -1.99
CA GLY A 21 5.92 -0.48 -2.94
C GLY A 21 4.87 -0.44 -4.05
N THR A 22 4.03 -1.46 -4.18
CA THR A 22 3.02 -1.52 -5.23
C THR A 22 1.94 -0.47 -5.00
N LEU A 23 1.92 0.57 -5.86
CA LEU A 23 1.02 1.73 -5.76
C LEU A 23 0.07 1.87 -6.96
N SER A 24 0.05 0.89 -7.86
CA SER A 24 -0.96 0.79 -8.92
C SER A 24 -1.66 -0.56 -8.84
N PHE A 25 -2.96 -0.56 -9.10
CA PHE A 25 -3.72 -1.79 -9.12
C PHE A 25 -3.30 -2.68 -10.28
N ASP A 26 -3.00 -2.13 -11.45
CA ASP A 26 -2.54 -2.91 -12.61
C ASP A 26 -1.24 -3.67 -12.30
N LEU A 27 -0.27 -3.02 -11.65
CA LEU A 27 0.95 -3.71 -11.19
C LEU A 27 0.65 -4.80 -10.14
N LEU A 28 -0.32 -4.58 -9.24
CA LEU A 28 -0.75 -5.64 -8.32
C LEU A 28 -1.34 -6.83 -9.08
N GLN A 29 -2.10 -6.60 -10.15
CA GLN A 29 -2.63 -7.65 -11.01
C GLN A 29 -1.51 -8.41 -11.74
N ASP A 30 -0.50 -7.71 -12.26
CA ASP A 30 0.65 -8.32 -12.91
C ASP A 30 1.48 -9.19 -11.95
N GLU A 31 1.70 -8.70 -10.72
CA GLU A 31 2.54 -9.39 -9.72
C GLU A 31 1.83 -10.58 -9.07
N THR A 32 0.53 -10.47 -8.81
CA THR A 32 -0.21 -11.46 -8.00
C THR A 32 -1.24 -12.26 -8.79
N GLY A 33 -1.54 -11.84 -10.03
CA GLY A 33 -2.65 -12.37 -10.81
C GLY A 33 -4.03 -11.91 -10.35
N VAL A 34 -4.18 -11.15 -9.26
CA VAL A 34 -5.50 -10.79 -8.72
C VAL A 34 -6.44 -10.23 -9.80
N SER A 35 -7.69 -10.67 -9.79
CA SER A 35 -8.74 -10.24 -10.75
C SER A 35 -8.52 -10.58 -12.24
N THR A 36 -7.43 -11.25 -12.62
CA THR A 36 -7.15 -11.63 -14.03
C THR A 36 -7.81 -12.95 -14.47
N GLY A 37 -8.38 -13.72 -13.52
CA GLY A 37 -9.08 -14.97 -13.79
C GLY A 37 -10.56 -14.76 -14.11
N CYS A 38 -11.45 -15.06 -13.14
CA CYS A 38 -12.90 -14.91 -13.33
C CYS A 38 -13.44 -13.49 -13.08
N GLY A 39 -12.60 -12.56 -12.62
CA GLY A 39 -12.96 -11.16 -12.35
C GLY A 39 -13.86 -10.91 -11.11
N ARG A 40 -14.51 -11.91 -10.53
CA ARG A 40 -15.50 -11.76 -9.44
C ARG A 40 -14.96 -11.10 -8.16
N CYS A 41 -13.64 -11.13 -7.95
CA CYS A 41 -13.00 -10.52 -6.80
C CYS A 41 -12.61 -9.05 -7.01
N HIS A 42 -12.82 -8.48 -8.21
CA HIS A 42 -12.27 -7.19 -8.61
C HIS A 42 -12.59 -6.08 -7.61
N ASP A 43 -13.87 -5.86 -7.32
CA ASP A 43 -14.29 -4.75 -6.45
C ASP A 43 -13.77 -4.93 -5.02
N CYS A 44 -13.85 -6.15 -4.49
CA CYS A 44 -13.32 -6.48 -3.16
C CYS A 44 -11.79 -6.30 -3.09
N ALA A 45 -11.05 -6.72 -4.13
CA ALA A 45 -9.61 -6.53 -4.20
C ALA A 45 -9.23 -5.04 -4.30
N ARG A 46 -10.02 -4.27 -5.06
CA ARG A 46 -9.86 -2.83 -5.23
C ARG A 46 -10.04 -2.09 -3.91
N GLU A 47 -11.11 -2.40 -3.17
CA GLU A 47 -11.37 -1.82 -1.84
C GLU A 47 -10.22 -2.07 -0.86
N VAL A 48 -9.71 -3.31 -0.81
CA VAL A 48 -8.56 -3.66 0.06
C VAL A 48 -7.30 -2.92 -0.37
N PHE A 49 -7.04 -2.83 -1.67
CA PHE A 49 -5.88 -2.12 -2.23
C PHE A 49 -5.93 -0.63 -1.91
N ASP A 50 -7.05 0.05 -2.21
CA ASP A 50 -7.21 1.49 -1.99
C ASP A 50 -7.12 1.84 -0.49
N GLY A 51 -7.71 0.98 0.37
CA GLY A 51 -7.57 1.10 1.82
C GLY A 51 -6.12 0.99 2.28
N ALA A 52 -5.35 0.04 1.73
CA ALA A 52 -3.94 -0.13 2.05
C ALA A 52 -3.07 1.03 1.57
N VAL A 53 -3.32 1.55 0.36
CA VAL A 53 -2.60 2.72 -0.19
C VAL A 53 -2.86 3.95 0.68
N THR A 54 -4.11 4.18 1.07
CA THR A 54 -4.49 5.28 1.97
C THR A 54 -3.82 5.15 3.34
N ALA A 55 -3.83 3.94 3.92
CA ALA A 55 -3.23 3.68 5.23
C ALA A 55 -1.70 3.93 5.24
N ARG A 56 -1.01 3.67 4.12
CA ARG A 56 0.42 3.97 3.98
C ARG A 56 0.70 5.47 3.98
N GLY A 57 -0.13 6.27 3.31
CA GLY A 57 0.03 7.73 3.22
C GLY A 57 -0.11 8.45 4.57
N GLY A 58 -0.64 7.78 5.59
CA GLY A 58 -0.76 8.30 6.96
C GLY A 58 0.55 8.37 7.75
N CYS A 59 1.68 7.91 7.21
CA CYS A 59 2.97 7.92 7.90
C CYS A 59 4.01 8.78 7.17
N SER A 60 4.41 9.87 7.83
CA SER A 60 5.64 10.67 7.61
C SER A 60 5.61 11.85 6.63
N THR A 61 5.03 12.97 7.08
CA THR A 61 5.66 14.30 6.90
C THR A 61 6.33 14.83 8.16
N ALA A 62 6.05 14.26 9.35
CA ALA A 62 6.69 14.68 10.60
C ALA A 62 8.18 14.27 10.70
N ALA A 63 8.64 13.27 9.94
CA ALA A 63 10.02 12.79 10.01
C ALA A 63 11.01 13.61 9.16
N LEU A 64 10.56 14.34 8.13
CA LEU A 64 11.46 15.12 7.27
C LEU A 64 11.77 16.53 7.81
N THR A 65 10.91 17.14 8.62
CA THR A 65 11.18 18.45 9.21
C THR A 65 12.23 18.41 10.33
N ALA A 66 12.50 17.24 10.91
CA ALA A 66 13.52 17.06 11.95
C ALA A 66 14.97 17.17 11.43
N LEU A 67 15.20 17.15 10.10
CA LEU A 67 16.53 17.27 9.50
C LEU A 67 16.89 18.70 9.07
N MET A 68 15.98 19.66 9.22
CA MET A 68 16.18 21.07 8.85
C MET A 68 16.20 22.02 10.05
N ALA A 69 16.32 21.51 11.28
CA ALA A 69 16.55 22.35 12.45
C ALA A 69 18.03 22.79 12.46
N PRO A 70 18.35 24.10 12.28
CA PRO A 70 19.73 24.54 12.41
C PRO A 70 20.15 24.38 13.86
N ALA A 71 21.18 23.57 14.08
CA ALA A 71 22.00 23.62 15.27
C ALA A 71 22.64 25.01 15.35
N GLY A 72 22.24 25.82 16.34
CA GLY A 72 23.03 26.96 16.81
C GLY A 72 22.28 28.29 16.93
N LEU A 73 22.08 28.75 18.17
CA LEU A 73 22.56 30.03 18.73
C LEU A 73 22.03 30.12 20.19
N SER A 74 22.78 29.65 21.19
CA SER A 74 23.67 30.45 22.06
C SER A 74 23.14 31.81 22.51
N ALA A 75 23.20 32.02 23.83
CA ALA A 75 23.14 33.29 24.57
C ALA A 75 21.76 33.95 24.75
N ARG A 76 21.19 33.88 25.96
CA ARG A 76 21.46 34.77 27.11
C ARG A 76 20.77 34.25 28.36
#